data_AF-A0A926VT66-F1
#
_entry.id   AF-A0A926VT66-F1
#
_cell.length_a   1.000
_cell.length_b   1.000
_cell.length_c   1.000
_cell.angle_alpha   90.00
_cell.angle_beta   90.00
_cell.angle_gamma   90.00
#
_symmetry.space_group_name_H-M   'P 1'
#
loop_
_entity.id
_entity.type
_entity.pdbx_description
1 polymer ?
#
loop_
_entity_poly.entity_id
_entity_poly.type
_entity_poly.pdbx_seq_one_letter_code
_entity_poly.pdbx_strand_id
1 'polypeptide(L)'
;MTLFFCDEAAKDNEYNIIRDEPRFSQDKAFIEEMWSEYKQYADTHFLLESRKNFKQRIWEMYLTCSLIAKGFSISSDDQGPDIRISKEEVDIWIEAVAPKAGEGNDAVTELQDRTTRRVPDDQIKLRYRSAIEEKYNKKYQKYILNQIVKPNDCYIIAINGSAIPSARRETDIPRIIRSVLPFGNETLIIDVEKHEILDRSYEYQDQVSKVSGFSVTTNIFLNNQYDGISAVLYSCVGVDSLNSPQELGDDFVLLHNPLAKNKLERGLIKLGREYWVENSILYCTNWVNQ
;
A
#
# COMPACT_ATOMS: atom_id res chain seq x y z
N MET A 1 28.61 6.60 12.02
CA MET A 1 27.40 5.97 11.48
C MET A 1 26.37 7.09 11.37
N THR A 2 25.79 7.33 10.19
CA THR A 2 24.79 8.39 10.01
C THR A 2 23.45 7.89 10.51
N LEU A 3 22.85 8.57 11.50
CA LEU A 3 21.53 8.27 12.04
C LEU A 3 20.43 8.73 11.07
N PHE A 4 19.25 8.11 11.17
CA PHE A 4 18.07 8.55 10.44
C PHE A 4 17.56 9.89 10.96
N PHE A 5 17.48 10.04 12.28
CA PHE A 5 17.08 11.27 12.92
C PHE A 5 18.28 12.20 13.13
N CYS A 6 18.13 13.49 12.78
CA CYS A 6 19.10 14.51 13.11
C CYS A 6 18.51 15.61 14.01
N ASP A 7 19.38 16.36 14.68
CA ASP A 7 19.00 17.32 15.73
C ASP A 7 18.26 18.56 15.19
N GLU A 8 18.35 18.84 13.90
CA GLU A 8 17.66 19.98 13.28
C GLU A 8 16.15 19.72 13.09
N ALA A 9 15.30 20.68 13.44
CA ALA A 9 13.85 20.57 13.21
C ALA A 9 13.51 20.28 11.74
N ALA A 10 12.58 19.36 11.51
CA ALA A 10 12.05 18.98 10.21
C ALA A 10 10.76 19.75 9.87
N LYS A 11 10.37 19.74 8.59
CA LYS A 11 9.06 20.30 8.17
C LYS A 11 7.91 19.36 8.53
N ASP A 12 8.18 18.06 8.57
CA ASP A 12 7.19 17.04 8.92
C ASP A 12 7.01 16.98 10.45
N ASN A 13 5.76 17.14 10.90
CA ASN A 13 5.44 17.18 12.32
C ASN A 13 5.60 15.81 13.00
N GLU A 14 5.28 14.72 12.30
CA GLU A 14 5.39 13.37 12.87
C GLU A 14 6.86 12.97 13.03
N TYR A 15 7.72 13.36 12.07
CA TYR A 15 9.17 13.23 12.22
C TYR A 15 9.67 13.90 13.51
N ASN A 16 9.29 15.17 13.75
CA ASN A 16 9.71 15.91 14.94
C ASN A 16 9.19 15.26 16.22
N ILE A 17 7.91 14.87 16.24
CA ILE A 17 7.27 14.22 17.38
C ILE A 17 8.01 12.93 17.76
N ILE A 18 8.27 12.04 16.81
CA ILE A 18 8.97 10.76 17.09
C ILE A 18 10.40 11.01 17.54
N ARG A 19 11.08 11.99 16.94
CA ARG A 19 12.46 12.34 17.29
C ARG A 19 12.59 12.87 18.71
N ASP A 20 11.68 13.74 19.13
CA ASP A 20 11.83 14.62 20.31
C ASP A 20 11.10 14.11 21.55
N GLU A 21 9.96 13.44 21.39
CA GLU A 21 9.11 13.04 22.51
C GLU A 21 9.53 11.66 23.08
N PRO A 22 9.93 11.57 24.37
CA PRO A 22 10.43 10.32 24.96
C PRO A 22 9.46 9.13 24.90
N ARG A 23 8.14 9.40 24.84
CA ARG A 23 7.11 8.38 24.72
C ARG A 23 7.16 7.59 23.40
N PHE A 24 7.81 8.15 22.37
CA PHE A 24 8.03 7.50 21.07
C PHE A 24 9.45 6.94 20.93
N SER A 25 10.16 6.73 22.04
CA SER A 25 11.52 6.17 22.03
C SER A 25 11.61 4.79 21.37
N GLN A 26 10.58 3.96 21.49
CA GLN A 26 10.51 2.66 20.82
C GLN A 26 10.35 2.82 19.31
N ASP A 27 9.44 3.70 18.85
CA ASP A 27 9.27 4.01 17.42
C ASP A 27 10.56 4.55 16.81
N LYS A 28 11.21 5.48 17.52
CA LYS A 28 12.51 6.04 17.12
C LYS A 28 13.57 4.95 16.97
N ALA A 29 13.69 4.06 17.94
CA ALA A 29 14.65 2.96 17.90
C ALA A 29 14.36 1.99 16.74
N PHE A 30 13.10 1.64 16.52
CA PHE A 30 12.66 0.78 15.42
C PHE A 30 13.01 1.36 14.04
N ILE A 31 12.82 2.67 13.84
CA ILE A 31 13.19 3.35 12.60
C ILE A 31 14.71 3.36 12.39
N GLU A 32 15.49 3.63 13.44
CA GLU A 32 16.95 3.61 13.37
C GLU A 32 17.49 2.21 13.07
N GLU A 33 16.83 1.16 13.60
CA GLU A 33 17.14 -0.24 13.29
C GLU A 33 16.88 -0.53 11.81
N MET A 34 15.69 -0.22 11.28
CA MET A 34 15.40 -0.36 9.85
C MET A 34 16.38 0.45 8.99
N TRP A 35 16.71 1.67 9.39
CA TRP A 35 17.67 2.50 8.68
C TRP A 35 19.06 1.87 8.62
N SER A 36 19.47 1.19 9.68
CA SER A 36 20.78 0.53 9.73
C SER A 36 20.95 -0.53 8.63
N GLU A 37 19.86 -1.20 8.26
CA GLU A 37 19.76 -2.19 7.18
C GLU A 37 19.54 -1.52 5.81
N TYR A 38 18.62 -0.55 5.76
CA TYR A 38 18.16 0.09 4.51
C TYR A 38 19.15 1.08 3.89
N LYS A 39 19.99 1.76 4.68
CA LYS A 39 20.84 2.88 4.23
C LYS A 39 21.68 2.64 2.96
N GLN A 40 22.02 1.39 2.66
CA GLN A 40 22.80 1.03 1.47
C GLN A 40 21.97 1.06 0.17
N TYR A 41 20.64 1.05 0.29
CA TYR A 41 19.66 1.12 -0.80
C TYR A 41 19.03 2.51 -0.92
N ALA A 42 19.37 3.42 -0.01
CA ALA A 42 18.77 4.75 0.04
C ALA A 42 19.37 5.67 -1.04
N ASP A 43 18.50 6.42 -1.72
CA ASP A 43 18.92 7.48 -2.62
C ASP A 43 19.66 8.61 -1.87
N THR A 44 20.46 9.38 -2.60
CA THR A 44 21.31 10.44 -2.02
C THR A 44 20.54 11.54 -1.27
N HIS A 45 19.24 11.69 -1.54
CA HIS A 45 18.36 12.69 -0.94
C HIS A 45 17.41 12.08 0.11
N PHE A 46 17.49 10.78 0.40
CA PHE A 46 16.52 10.06 1.22
C PHE A 46 16.34 10.68 2.61
N LEU A 47 17.44 10.93 3.35
CA LEU A 47 17.40 11.56 4.67
C LEU A 47 16.91 13.02 4.63
N LEU A 48 17.20 13.74 3.55
CA LEU A 48 16.72 15.13 3.38
C LEU A 48 15.21 15.15 3.13
N GLU A 49 14.72 14.21 2.33
CA GLU A 49 13.31 14.13 1.96
C GLU A 49 12.45 13.50 3.06
N SER A 50 13.00 12.62 3.91
CA SER A 50 12.28 12.09 5.08
C SER A 50 11.87 13.19 6.07
N ARG A 51 12.60 14.31 6.11
CA ARG A 51 12.28 15.51 6.91
C ARG A 51 11.07 16.31 6.39
N LYS A 52 10.52 15.95 5.22
CA LYS A 52 9.39 16.63 4.59
C LYS A 52 8.25 15.67 4.21
N ASN A 53 8.61 14.43 3.87
CA ASN A 53 7.73 13.38 3.36
C ASN A 53 7.94 12.11 4.19
N PHE A 54 7.75 12.23 5.50
CA PHE A 54 8.17 11.21 6.46
C PHE A 54 7.53 9.85 6.19
N LYS A 55 6.19 9.77 6.16
CA LYS A 55 5.47 8.52 5.89
C LYS A 55 5.80 7.87 4.53
N GLN A 56 6.09 8.67 3.50
CA GLN A 56 6.50 8.15 2.19
C GLN A 56 7.86 7.45 2.29
N ARG A 57 8.85 8.10 2.90
CA ARG A 57 10.20 7.52 3.03
C ARG A 57 10.23 6.35 4.02
N ILE A 58 9.46 6.41 5.11
CA ILE A 58 9.29 5.25 6.00
C ILE A 58 8.65 4.08 5.25
N TRP A 59 7.67 4.32 4.37
CA TRP A 59 7.07 3.24 3.59
C TRP A 59 8.07 2.55 2.66
N GLU A 60 8.89 3.31 1.93
CA GLU A 60 9.96 2.76 1.08
C GLU A 60 10.93 1.89 1.90
N MET A 61 11.35 2.39 3.07
CA MET A 61 12.24 1.67 3.97
C MET A 61 11.61 0.41 4.56
N TYR A 62 10.40 0.50 5.09
CA TYR A 62 9.67 -0.63 5.68
C TYR A 62 9.42 -1.73 4.64
N LEU A 63 8.99 -1.35 3.44
CA LEU A 63 8.77 -2.27 2.33
C LEU A 63 10.07 -3.00 1.96
N THR A 64 11.17 -2.27 1.86
CA THR A 64 12.48 -2.83 1.51
C THR A 64 12.98 -3.78 2.59
N CYS A 65 12.99 -3.37 3.87
CA CYS A 65 13.39 -4.23 4.99
C CYS A 65 12.52 -5.50 5.09
N SER A 66 11.20 -5.40 4.85
CA SER A 66 10.31 -6.57 4.84
C SER A 66 10.70 -7.60 3.77
N LEU A 67 11.09 -7.12 2.59
CA LEU A 67 11.51 -7.99 1.48
C LEU A 67 12.91 -8.58 1.73
N ILE A 68 13.84 -7.83 2.32
CA ILE A 68 15.17 -8.34 2.71
C ILE A 68 15.04 -9.41 3.79
N ALA A 69 14.21 -9.17 4.81
CA ALA A 69 13.92 -10.15 5.86
C ALA A 69 13.36 -11.46 5.29
N LYS A 70 12.65 -11.39 4.16
CA LYS A 70 12.16 -12.57 3.43
C LYS A 70 13.19 -13.24 2.51
N GLY A 71 14.40 -12.69 2.42
CA GLY A 71 15.51 -13.24 1.65
C GLY A 71 15.58 -12.77 0.19
N PHE A 72 14.85 -11.71 -0.18
CA PHE A 72 14.97 -11.16 -1.53
C PHE A 72 16.27 -10.39 -1.73
N SER A 73 16.91 -10.59 -2.89
CA SER A 73 18.01 -9.74 -3.34
C SER A 73 17.45 -8.47 -3.98
N ILE A 74 17.71 -7.34 -3.33
CA ILE A 74 17.15 -6.04 -3.70
C ILE A 74 18.25 -5.10 -4.20
N SER A 75 17.92 -4.30 -5.19
CA SER A 75 18.65 -3.08 -5.56
C SER A 75 17.68 -1.90 -5.69
N SER A 76 18.21 -0.70 -5.50
CA SER A 76 17.52 0.58 -5.71
C SER A 76 18.50 1.54 -6.38
N ASP A 77 18.00 2.36 -7.30
CA ASP A 77 18.78 3.32 -8.07
C ASP A 77 18.11 4.70 -8.00
N ASP A 78 18.88 5.79 -8.18
CA ASP A 78 18.36 7.16 -8.25
C ASP A 78 17.35 7.36 -9.40
N GLN A 79 17.33 6.45 -10.39
CA GLN A 79 16.40 6.46 -11.52
C GLN A 79 15.63 5.15 -11.62
N GLY A 80 14.30 5.26 -11.55
CA GLY A 80 13.40 4.13 -11.76
C GLY A 80 12.42 3.96 -10.60
N PRO A 81 11.78 2.79 -10.52
CA PRO A 81 11.00 2.36 -9.37
C PRO A 81 11.84 2.26 -8.10
N ASP A 82 11.18 2.41 -6.95
CA ASP A 82 11.86 2.47 -5.64
C ASP A 82 12.61 1.17 -5.28
N ILE A 83 12.17 0.02 -5.79
CA ILE A 83 12.75 -1.29 -5.49
C ILE A 83 12.80 -2.15 -6.75
N ARG A 84 13.93 -2.83 -6.96
CA ARG A 84 14.09 -3.91 -7.92
C ARG A 84 14.46 -5.20 -7.20
N ILE A 85 13.69 -6.26 -7.43
CA ILE A 85 14.05 -7.63 -7.08
C ILE A 85 14.55 -8.31 -8.34
N SER A 86 15.81 -8.69 -8.36
CA SER A 86 16.40 -9.40 -9.51
C SER A 86 16.09 -10.90 -9.41
N LYS A 87 15.42 -11.47 -10.41
CA LYS A 87 15.40 -12.92 -10.67
C LYS A 87 16.12 -13.22 -11.98
N GLU A 88 16.54 -14.47 -12.17
CA GLU A 88 17.40 -14.92 -13.28
C GLU A 88 16.97 -14.38 -14.64
N GLU A 89 15.67 -14.43 -14.97
CA GLU A 89 15.16 -14.04 -16.29
C GLU A 89 14.21 -12.83 -16.29
N VAL A 90 13.65 -12.46 -15.14
CA VAL A 90 12.59 -11.45 -15.02
C VAL A 90 12.83 -10.58 -13.78
N ASP A 91 12.85 -9.27 -13.95
CA ASP A 91 12.90 -8.37 -12.79
C ASP A 91 11.48 -8.13 -12.23
N ILE A 92 11.39 -7.92 -10.93
CA ILE A 92 10.17 -7.44 -10.27
C ILE A 92 10.44 -6.05 -9.75
N TRP A 93 9.75 -5.07 -10.32
CA TRP A 93 9.84 -3.69 -9.93
C TRP A 93 8.70 -3.31 -9.01
N ILE A 94 9.00 -2.53 -7.97
CA ILE A 94 8.01 -2.07 -7.01
C ILE A 94 8.14 -0.56 -6.85
N GLU A 95 7.04 0.15 -7.10
CA GLU A 95 6.93 1.60 -6.91
C GLU A 95 6.04 1.88 -5.70
N ALA A 96 6.62 2.51 -4.70
CA ALA A 96 6.04 2.84 -3.42
C ALA A 96 5.29 4.19 -3.42
N VAL A 97 4.17 4.25 -2.70
CA VAL A 97 3.40 5.48 -2.49
C VAL A 97 2.64 5.47 -1.17
N ALA A 98 2.74 6.57 -0.41
CA ALA A 98 1.95 6.82 0.79
C ALA A 98 0.99 8.01 0.54
N PRO A 99 -0.18 7.78 -0.07
CA PRO A 99 -1.14 8.86 -0.34
C PRO A 99 -1.60 9.55 0.95
N LYS A 100 -1.77 10.87 0.90
CA LYS A 100 -2.24 11.69 2.02
C LYS A 100 -3.77 11.84 1.99
N ALA A 101 -4.33 12.52 2.99
CA ALA A 101 -5.73 12.90 3.12
C ALA A 101 -6.39 13.50 1.85
N GLY A 102 -5.59 14.12 0.97
CA GLY A 102 -6.11 14.88 -0.17
C GLY A 102 -6.58 16.27 0.25
N GLU A 103 -7.11 17.02 -0.73
CA GLU A 103 -7.53 18.40 -0.57
C GLU A 103 -8.96 18.60 -1.11
N GLY A 104 -9.60 19.69 -0.70
CA GLY A 104 -10.95 20.06 -1.14
C GLY A 104 -12.06 19.21 -0.53
N ASN A 105 -13.20 19.13 -1.22
CA ASN A 105 -14.42 18.52 -0.70
C ASN A 105 -14.33 16.99 -0.51
N ASP A 106 -13.45 16.32 -1.24
CA ASP A 106 -13.19 14.88 -1.13
C ASP A 106 -11.98 14.56 -0.23
N ALA A 107 -11.50 15.53 0.55
CA ALA A 107 -10.43 15.32 1.51
C ALA A 107 -10.91 14.42 2.67
N VAL A 108 -10.05 13.52 3.11
CA VAL A 108 -10.29 12.67 4.26
C VAL A 108 -9.81 13.40 5.51
N THR A 109 -10.73 13.99 6.26
CA THR A 109 -10.40 14.78 7.47
C THR A 109 -10.17 13.90 8.69
N GLU A 110 -9.49 14.41 9.71
CA GLU A 110 -9.41 13.73 11.02
C GLU A 110 -10.77 13.68 11.72
N LEU A 111 -10.95 12.69 12.61
CA LEU A 111 -12.09 12.65 13.52
C LEU A 111 -11.94 13.79 14.55
N GLN A 112 -12.95 14.65 14.67
CA GLN A 112 -12.96 15.68 15.70
C GLN A 112 -13.29 15.06 17.06
N ASP A 113 -12.68 15.59 18.12
CA ASP A 113 -12.91 15.10 19.49
C ASP A 113 -14.40 15.09 19.84
N ARG A 114 -14.84 13.98 20.46
CA ARG A 114 -16.22 13.76 20.93
C ARG A 114 -17.28 13.76 19.82
N THR A 115 -16.88 13.60 18.56
CA THR A 115 -17.80 13.42 17.43
C THR A 115 -17.85 11.95 16.97
N THR A 116 -18.99 11.54 16.42
CA THR A 116 -19.14 10.26 15.72
C THR A 116 -19.50 10.53 14.27
N ARG A 117 -18.82 9.84 13.35
CA ARG A 117 -19.16 9.84 11.92
C ARG A 117 -18.92 8.47 11.33
N ARG A 118 -19.54 8.19 10.18
CA ARG A 118 -19.17 7.04 9.36
C ARG A 118 -17.74 7.21 8.84
N VAL A 119 -17.02 6.09 8.69
CA VAL A 119 -15.72 6.09 8.03
C VAL A 119 -15.92 6.55 6.58
N PRO A 120 -15.14 7.54 6.09
CA PRO A 120 -15.29 8.08 4.74
C PRO A 120 -14.71 7.12 3.68
N ASP A 121 -15.37 5.98 3.49
CA ASP A 121 -14.92 4.84 2.68
C ASP A 121 -14.63 5.25 1.23
N ASP A 122 -15.56 5.98 0.59
CA ASP A 122 -15.40 6.44 -0.79
C ASP A 122 -14.24 7.43 -0.94
N GLN A 123 -14.07 8.38 -0.01
CA GLN A 123 -12.98 9.34 -0.06
C GLN A 123 -11.61 8.67 0.14
N ILE A 124 -11.53 7.63 0.96
CA ILE A 124 -10.32 6.80 1.11
C ILE A 124 -10.04 6.04 -0.19
N LYS A 125 -11.05 5.38 -0.78
CA LYS A 125 -10.91 4.70 -2.08
C LYS A 125 -10.45 5.68 -3.16
N LEU A 126 -10.96 6.91 -3.19
CA LEU A 126 -10.51 7.96 -4.09
C LEU A 126 -9.00 8.27 -3.93
N ARG A 127 -8.45 8.23 -2.71
CA ARG A 127 -7.01 8.41 -2.50
C ARG A 127 -6.19 7.26 -3.10
N TYR A 128 -6.61 6.01 -2.90
CA TYR A 128 -5.94 4.85 -3.49
C TYR A 128 -6.03 4.88 -5.02
N ARG A 129 -7.20 5.16 -5.56
CA ARG A 129 -7.44 5.34 -7.00
C ARG A 129 -6.49 6.35 -7.62
N SER A 130 -6.45 7.56 -7.06
CA SER A 130 -5.59 8.62 -7.58
C SER A 130 -4.10 8.26 -7.49
N ALA A 131 -3.68 7.58 -6.42
CA ALA A 131 -2.29 7.12 -6.28
C ALA A 131 -1.91 6.08 -7.34
N ILE A 132 -2.76 5.08 -7.58
CA ILE A 132 -2.52 4.05 -8.61
C ILE A 132 -2.49 4.68 -9.99
N GLU A 133 -3.48 5.50 -10.33
CA GLU A 133 -3.58 6.15 -11.64
C GLU A 133 -2.40 7.09 -11.88
N GLU A 134 -1.94 7.83 -10.88
CA GLU A 134 -0.77 8.68 -11.01
C GLU A 134 0.49 7.86 -11.28
N LYS A 135 0.77 6.85 -10.46
CA LYS A 135 1.95 6.00 -10.63
C LYS A 135 1.90 5.26 -11.96
N TYR A 136 0.74 4.76 -12.38
CA TYR A 136 0.62 4.10 -13.66
C TYR A 136 0.81 5.08 -14.83
N ASN A 137 0.02 6.14 -14.90
CA ASN A 137 -0.01 7.02 -16.08
C ASN A 137 1.23 7.91 -16.20
N LYS A 138 1.84 8.33 -15.08
CA LYS A 138 3.00 9.24 -15.09
C LYS A 138 4.35 8.54 -14.89
N LYS A 139 4.41 7.47 -14.09
CA LYS A 139 5.68 6.80 -13.74
C LYS A 139 5.91 5.57 -14.60
N TYR A 140 5.03 4.57 -14.53
CA TYR A 140 5.17 3.33 -15.27
C TYR A 140 5.35 3.56 -16.78
N GLN A 141 4.50 4.41 -17.39
CA GLN A 141 4.64 4.73 -18.82
C GLN A 141 6.02 5.34 -19.17
N LYS A 142 6.56 6.18 -18.29
CA LYS A 142 7.91 6.75 -18.46
C LYS A 142 8.99 5.68 -18.29
N TYR A 143 8.84 4.78 -17.33
CA TYR A 143 9.81 3.70 -17.10
C TYR A 143 9.88 2.73 -18.27
N ILE A 144 8.73 2.38 -18.87
CA ILE A 144 8.66 1.57 -20.09
C ILE A 144 9.31 2.31 -21.27
N LEU A 145 8.97 3.58 -21.49
CA LEU A 145 9.55 4.40 -22.56
C LEU A 145 11.08 4.47 -22.46
N ASN A 146 11.58 4.62 -21.24
CA ASN A 146 13.01 4.72 -20.94
C ASN A 146 13.71 3.35 -20.81
N GLN A 147 12.99 2.24 -21.02
CA GLN A 147 13.50 0.87 -20.91
C GLN A 147 14.10 0.52 -19.53
N ILE A 148 13.65 1.21 -18.48
CA ILE A 148 14.01 0.90 -17.09
C ILE A 148 13.28 -0.37 -16.66
N VAL A 149 11.96 -0.41 -16.90
CA VAL A 149 11.15 -1.62 -16.76
C VAL A 149 11.08 -2.27 -18.14
N LYS A 150 11.51 -3.52 -18.26
CA LYS A 150 11.50 -4.23 -19.55
C LYS A 150 10.10 -4.78 -19.84
N PRO A 151 9.76 -5.06 -21.11
CA PRO A 151 8.42 -5.54 -21.49
C PRO A 151 7.95 -6.83 -20.82
N ASN A 152 8.87 -7.65 -20.29
CA ASN A 152 8.59 -8.92 -19.61
C ASN A 152 8.69 -8.83 -18.08
N ASP A 153 9.14 -7.68 -17.55
CA ASP A 153 9.29 -7.49 -16.11
C ASP A 153 7.93 -7.35 -15.43
N CYS A 154 7.86 -7.77 -14.17
CA CYS A 154 6.70 -7.50 -13.32
C CYS A 154 6.76 -6.08 -12.75
N TYR A 155 5.60 -5.45 -12.59
CA TYR A 155 5.50 -4.12 -12.00
C TYR A 155 4.41 -4.08 -10.94
N ILE A 156 4.79 -3.74 -9.71
CA ILE A 156 3.93 -3.69 -8.54
C ILE A 156 3.81 -2.24 -8.08
N ILE A 157 2.58 -1.80 -7.78
CA ILE A 157 2.37 -0.52 -7.07
C ILE A 157 2.11 -0.84 -5.60
N ALA A 158 3.00 -0.38 -4.74
CA ALA A 158 2.97 -0.63 -3.31
C ALA A 158 2.43 0.60 -2.56
N ILE A 159 1.28 0.48 -1.92
CA ILE A 159 0.53 1.60 -1.32
C ILE A 159 0.52 1.49 0.19
N ASN A 160 0.86 2.56 0.88
CA ASN A 160 0.68 2.67 2.33
C ASN A 160 -0.44 3.66 2.69
N GLY A 161 -1.49 3.15 3.34
CA GLY A 161 -2.66 3.93 3.75
C GLY A 161 -2.47 4.76 5.02
N SER A 162 -1.35 4.63 5.74
CA SER A 162 -1.19 5.20 7.10
C SER A 162 -1.21 6.74 7.12
N ALA A 163 -0.97 7.40 5.99
CA ALA A 163 -1.05 8.85 5.83
C ALA A 163 -2.48 9.37 5.56
N ILE A 164 -3.46 8.47 5.43
CA ILE A 164 -4.87 8.82 5.26
C ILE A 164 -5.62 8.62 6.58
N PRO A 165 -6.29 9.65 7.12
CA PRO A 165 -7.07 9.51 8.33
C PRO A 165 -8.11 8.40 8.22
N SER A 166 -8.27 7.61 9.28
CA SER A 166 -9.24 6.50 9.36
C SER A 166 -9.00 5.31 8.40
N ALA A 167 -7.98 5.31 7.52
CA ALA A 167 -7.72 4.20 6.60
C ALA A 167 -7.52 2.85 7.31
N ARG A 168 -6.89 2.85 8.49
CA ARG A 168 -6.68 1.65 9.31
C ARG A 168 -7.96 0.94 9.77
N ARG A 169 -9.13 1.61 9.68
CA ARG A 169 -10.41 1.04 10.11
C ARG A 169 -11.00 0.18 9.01
N GLU A 170 -10.35 -0.92 8.64
CA GLU A 170 -10.77 -1.78 7.53
C GLU A 170 -12.11 -2.50 7.75
N THR A 171 -12.66 -3.01 6.65
CA THR A 171 -13.83 -3.91 6.60
C THR A 171 -13.38 -5.32 6.19
N ASP A 172 -14.30 -6.27 6.02
CA ASP A 172 -13.97 -7.68 5.72
C ASP A 172 -13.02 -7.82 4.51
N ILE A 173 -13.41 -7.29 3.34
CA ILE A 173 -12.49 -7.13 2.21
C ILE A 173 -11.71 -5.81 2.37
N PRO A 174 -10.36 -5.85 2.33
CA PRO A 174 -9.52 -4.65 2.37
C PRO A 174 -9.93 -3.61 1.32
N ARG A 175 -10.01 -2.33 1.71
CA ARG A 175 -10.40 -1.23 0.81
C ARG A 175 -9.57 -1.13 -0.46
N ILE A 176 -8.29 -1.48 -0.40
CA ILE A 176 -7.43 -1.48 -1.58
C ILE A 176 -7.98 -2.42 -2.67
N ILE A 177 -8.48 -3.59 -2.28
CA ILE A 177 -9.09 -4.56 -3.19
C ILE A 177 -10.37 -3.97 -3.78
N ARG A 178 -11.22 -3.37 -2.92
CA ARG A 178 -12.45 -2.65 -3.32
C ARG A 178 -12.20 -1.37 -4.15
N SER A 179 -10.95 -0.95 -4.29
CA SER A 179 -10.54 0.20 -5.12
C SER A 179 -10.13 -0.22 -6.53
N VAL A 180 -9.79 -1.50 -6.73
CA VAL A 180 -9.32 -2.01 -8.04
C VAL A 180 -10.19 -3.13 -8.60
N LEU A 181 -11.07 -3.70 -7.79
CA LEU A 181 -12.12 -4.64 -8.17
C LEU A 181 -13.49 -4.14 -7.66
N PRO A 182 -14.61 -4.47 -8.35
CA PRO A 182 -15.93 -3.91 -8.08
C PRO A 182 -16.65 -4.56 -6.89
N PHE A 183 -15.94 -4.80 -5.79
CA PHE A 183 -16.50 -5.33 -4.55
C PHE A 183 -17.01 -4.19 -3.66
N GLY A 184 -18.30 -4.24 -3.33
CA GLY A 184 -18.98 -3.39 -2.35
C GLY A 184 -18.96 -4.03 -0.94
N ASN A 185 -20.04 -3.84 -0.20
CA ASN A 185 -20.16 -4.37 1.17
C ASN A 185 -20.49 -5.88 1.18
N GLU A 186 -20.03 -6.59 2.21
CA GLU A 186 -20.46 -7.96 2.47
C GLU A 186 -21.98 -8.01 2.73
N THR A 187 -22.66 -8.97 2.12
CA THR A 187 -24.09 -9.24 2.28
C THR A 187 -24.28 -10.67 2.76
N LEU A 188 -25.04 -10.83 3.85
CA LEU A 188 -25.39 -12.13 4.43
C LEU A 188 -26.87 -12.41 4.22
N ILE A 189 -27.20 -13.59 3.73
CA ILE A 189 -28.57 -14.11 3.73
C ILE A 189 -28.71 -15.02 4.96
N ILE A 190 -29.58 -14.65 5.88
CA ILE A 190 -29.74 -15.33 7.18
C ILE A 190 -31.13 -15.96 7.24
N ASP A 191 -31.19 -17.25 7.57
CA ASP A 191 -32.42 -17.92 8.00
C ASP A 191 -32.67 -17.51 9.46
N VAL A 192 -33.64 -16.62 9.65
CA VAL A 192 -33.96 -16.06 10.98
C VAL A 192 -34.57 -17.11 11.91
N GLU A 193 -35.27 -18.12 11.37
CA GLU A 193 -35.90 -19.16 12.19
C GLU A 193 -34.88 -20.20 12.65
N LYS A 194 -33.92 -20.54 11.79
CA LYS A 194 -32.85 -21.52 12.11
C LYS A 194 -31.62 -20.88 12.74
N HIS A 195 -31.52 -19.55 12.72
CA HIS A 195 -30.32 -18.81 13.10
C HIS A 195 -29.07 -19.26 12.31
N GLU A 196 -29.23 -19.53 11.01
CA GLU A 196 -28.16 -20.03 10.13
C GLU A 196 -27.87 -19.02 9.01
N ILE A 197 -26.60 -18.92 8.60
CA ILE A 197 -26.20 -18.17 7.40
C ILE A 197 -26.40 -19.08 6.19
N LEU A 198 -27.32 -18.71 5.31
CA LEU A 198 -27.63 -19.45 4.07
C LEU A 198 -26.64 -19.13 2.96
N ASP A 199 -26.25 -17.86 2.85
CA ASP A 199 -25.35 -17.39 1.80
C ASP A 199 -24.55 -16.16 2.26
N ARG A 200 -23.37 -15.99 1.66
CA ARG A 200 -22.47 -14.86 1.86
C ARG A 200 -22.00 -14.38 0.49
N SER A 201 -22.35 -13.14 0.16
CA SER A 201 -22.00 -12.50 -1.10
C SER A 201 -21.46 -11.08 -0.86
N TYR A 202 -21.11 -10.40 -1.95
CA TYR A 202 -20.67 -9.01 -1.92
C TYR A 202 -21.51 -8.19 -2.89
N GLU A 203 -21.89 -6.99 -2.46
CA GLU A 203 -22.50 -6.01 -3.34
C GLU A 203 -21.58 -5.72 -4.54
N TYR A 204 -22.15 -5.52 -5.73
CA TYR A 204 -21.38 -5.05 -6.88
C TYR A 204 -21.28 -3.53 -6.83
N GLN A 205 -20.06 -3.01 -6.67
CA GLN A 205 -19.78 -1.57 -6.63
C GLN A 205 -18.61 -1.25 -7.57
N ASP A 206 -18.92 -0.90 -8.82
CA ASP A 206 -17.92 -0.59 -9.85
C ASP A 206 -17.51 0.89 -9.91
N GLN A 207 -18.10 1.74 -9.05
CA GLN A 207 -17.85 3.17 -9.00
C GLN A 207 -17.93 3.73 -7.58
N VAL A 208 -17.18 4.81 -7.35
CA VAL A 208 -17.26 5.67 -6.16
C VAL A 208 -17.56 7.10 -6.58
N SER A 209 -18.45 7.77 -5.85
CA SER A 209 -18.90 9.12 -6.20
C SER A 209 -18.07 10.17 -5.48
N LYS A 210 -17.66 11.21 -6.23
CA LYS A 210 -17.10 12.44 -5.67
C LYS A 210 -18.23 13.34 -5.17
N VAL A 211 -17.91 14.27 -4.26
CA VAL A 211 -18.85 15.31 -3.80
C VAL A 211 -19.37 16.16 -4.96
N SER A 212 -18.58 16.33 -6.03
CA SER A 212 -19.00 17.05 -7.24
C SER A 212 -20.05 16.33 -8.10
N GLY A 213 -20.36 15.06 -7.82
CA GLY A 213 -21.27 14.22 -8.61
C GLY A 213 -20.59 13.42 -9.73
N PHE A 214 -19.30 13.64 -10.00
CA PHE A 214 -18.52 12.77 -10.89
C PHE A 214 -18.20 11.44 -10.20
N SER A 215 -18.20 10.35 -10.96
CA SER A 215 -17.80 9.04 -10.46
C SER A 215 -16.38 8.66 -10.90
N VAL A 216 -15.73 7.83 -10.10
CA VAL A 216 -14.45 7.17 -10.40
C VAL A 216 -14.69 5.67 -10.36
N THR A 217 -14.24 4.95 -11.38
CA THR A 217 -14.45 3.49 -11.43
C THR A 217 -13.56 2.78 -10.42
N THR A 218 -13.97 1.60 -9.97
CA THR A 218 -13.22 0.70 -9.08
C THR A 218 -12.74 -0.55 -9.83
N ASN A 219 -12.67 -0.49 -11.16
CA ASN A 219 -12.42 -1.65 -12.02
C ASN A 219 -11.02 -1.66 -12.67
N ILE A 220 -9.99 -1.11 -12.01
CA ILE A 220 -8.62 -1.05 -12.57
C ILE A 220 -8.16 -2.44 -13.02
N PHE A 221 -8.41 -3.48 -12.23
CA PHE A 221 -8.00 -4.86 -12.53
C PHE A 221 -8.95 -5.63 -13.45
N LEU A 222 -10.02 -4.98 -13.93
CA LEU A 222 -10.89 -5.47 -14.99
C LEU A 222 -10.78 -4.64 -16.28
N ASN A 223 -9.80 -3.73 -16.34
CA ASN A 223 -9.56 -2.87 -17.49
C ASN A 223 -8.16 -3.13 -18.07
N ASN A 224 -8.12 -3.61 -19.33
CA ASN A 224 -6.87 -3.92 -20.05
C ASN A 224 -5.94 -2.70 -20.20
N GLN A 225 -6.41 -1.47 -20.03
CA GLN A 225 -5.54 -0.29 -19.97
C GLN A 225 -4.46 -0.41 -18.88
N TYR A 226 -4.73 -1.14 -17.80
CA TYR A 226 -3.86 -1.31 -16.64
C TYR A 226 -3.17 -2.69 -16.61
N ASP A 227 -3.10 -3.40 -17.74
CA ASP A 227 -2.45 -4.71 -17.86
C ASP A 227 -0.95 -4.68 -17.54
N GLY A 228 -0.31 -3.51 -17.60
CA GLY A 228 1.08 -3.30 -17.18
C GLY A 228 1.31 -3.44 -15.67
N ILE A 229 0.26 -3.38 -14.85
CA ILE A 229 0.36 -3.60 -13.40
C ILE A 229 0.22 -5.09 -13.12
N SER A 230 1.24 -5.72 -12.57
CA SER A 230 1.23 -7.14 -12.17
C SER A 230 0.41 -7.36 -10.90
N ALA A 231 0.55 -6.46 -9.92
CA ALA A 231 -0.14 -6.54 -8.63
C ALA A 231 -0.20 -5.16 -7.94
N VAL A 232 -1.07 -5.05 -6.94
CA VAL A 232 -0.98 -4.01 -5.91
C VAL A 232 -0.60 -4.64 -4.58
N LEU A 233 0.39 -4.07 -3.91
CA LEU A 233 0.76 -4.42 -2.55
C LEU A 233 0.28 -3.30 -1.63
N TYR A 234 -0.26 -3.64 -0.47
CA TYR A 234 -0.82 -2.66 0.45
C TYR A 234 -0.44 -2.93 1.89
N SER A 235 -0.25 -1.85 2.63
CA SER A 235 -0.17 -1.82 4.08
C SER A 235 -0.93 -0.61 4.60
N CYS A 236 -1.42 -0.67 5.83
CA CYS A 236 -1.88 0.51 6.56
C CYS A 236 -1.13 0.72 7.88
N VAL A 237 -0.06 -0.06 8.13
CA VAL A 237 0.80 0.11 9.29
C VAL A 237 1.65 1.37 9.07
N GLY A 238 1.70 2.20 10.10
CA GLY A 238 2.50 3.41 10.13
C GLY A 238 3.77 3.19 10.95
N VAL A 239 4.22 4.23 11.64
CA VAL A 239 5.48 4.23 12.39
C VAL A 239 5.30 3.83 13.86
N ASP A 240 4.29 3.01 14.15
CA ASP A 240 3.83 2.72 15.50
C ASP A 240 4.32 1.34 15.94
N SER A 241 5.43 1.29 16.68
CA SER A 241 6.07 0.07 17.16
C SER A 241 5.16 -0.80 18.04
N LEU A 242 4.15 -0.20 18.68
CA LEU A 242 3.18 -0.94 19.51
C LEU A 242 2.11 -1.63 18.67
N ASN A 243 1.84 -1.12 17.48
CA ASN A 243 0.92 -1.70 16.51
C ASN A 243 1.62 -2.29 15.28
N SER A 244 2.96 -2.37 15.30
CA SER A 244 3.75 -3.06 14.30
C SER A 244 3.42 -4.55 14.32
N PRO A 245 3.46 -5.22 13.16
CA PRO A 245 3.35 -6.67 13.14
C PRO A 245 4.50 -7.33 13.91
N GLN A 246 4.31 -8.60 14.28
CA GLN A 246 5.33 -9.39 14.93
C GLN A 246 6.56 -9.57 14.03
N GLU A 247 6.35 -9.83 12.74
CA GLU A 247 7.39 -9.85 11.72
C GLU A 247 7.12 -8.80 10.63
N LEU A 248 8.19 -8.22 10.07
CA LEU A 248 8.09 -7.22 9.01
C LEU A 248 7.34 -7.78 7.80
N GLY A 249 6.28 -7.09 7.39
CA GLY A 249 5.46 -7.46 6.23
C GLY A 249 4.30 -8.41 6.51
N ASP A 250 4.09 -8.88 7.75
CA ASP A 250 2.90 -9.69 8.08
C ASP A 250 1.57 -8.93 7.89
N ASP A 251 1.63 -7.60 7.87
CA ASP A 251 0.49 -6.73 7.63
C ASP A 251 0.17 -6.53 6.13
N PHE A 252 1.01 -7.04 5.23
CA PHE A 252 0.84 -6.84 3.79
C PHE A 252 -0.45 -7.47 3.26
N VAL A 253 -1.02 -6.79 2.27
CA VAL A 253 -2.12 -7.27 1.43
C VAL A 253 -1.65 -7.18 -0.02
N LEU A 254 -1.33 -8.32 -0.62
CA LEU A 254 -0.96 -8.42 -2.02
C LEU A 254 -2.17 -8.87 -2.84
N LEU A 255 -2.58 -8.11 -3.84
CA LEU A 255 -3.62 -8.51 -4.80
C LEU A 255 -3.04 -8.59 -6.21
N HIS A 256 -3.15 -9.77 -6.82
CA HIS A 256 -2.77 -10.02 -8.20
C HIS A 256 -3.75 -9.36 -9.18
N ASN A 257 -3.22 -8.73 -10.24
CA ASN A 257 -4.05 -8.28 -11.36
C ASN A 257 -4.36 -9.48 -12.29
N PRO A 258 -5.62 -9.90 -12.43
CA PRO A 258 -5.99 -11.05 -13.26
C PRO A 258 -5.71 -10.81 -14.75
N LEU A 259 -5.68 -9.54 -15.18
CA LEU A 259 -5.41 -9.12 -16.54
C LEU A 259 -3.94 -8.66 -16.76
N ALA A 260 -3.05 -8.90 -15.79
CA ALA A 260 -1.65 -8.53 -15.95
C ALA A 260 -1.03 -9.20 -17.18
N LYS A 261 -0.35 -8.38 -18.00
CA LYS A 261 0.49 -8.84 -19.11
C LYS A 261 1.62 -9.75 -18.61
N ASN A 262 2.30 -9.32 -17.56
CA ASN A 262 3.31 -10.09 -16.86
C ASN A 262 2.77 -10.44 -15.46
N LYS A 263 2.37 -11.69 -15.28
CA LYS A 263 1.76 -12.15 -14.02
C LYS A 263 2.83 -12.40 -12.97
N LEU A 264 2.63 -11.83 -11.79
CA LEU A 264 3.43 -12.17 -10.63
C LEU A 264 3.13 -13.62 -10.23
N GLU A 265 4.18 -14.39 -9.94
CA GLU A 265 4.02 -15.76 -9.44
C GLU A 265 3.30 -15.75 -8.08
N ARG A 266 2.25 -16.57 -7.96
CA ARG A 266 1.50 -16.72 -6.69
C ARG A 266 2.38 -17.41 -5.64
N GLY A 267 2.32 -16.94 -4.40
CA GLY A 267 3.15 -17.47 -3.32
C GLY A 267 4.62 -17.13 -3.49
N LEU A 268 4.96 -16.10 -4.27
CA LEU A 268 6.34 -15.65 -4.39
C LEU A 268 6.78 -14.84 -3.17
N ILE A 269 6.04 -13.78 -2.84
CA ILE A 269 6.40 -12.84 -1.76
C ILE A 269 6.20 -13.50 -0.38
N LYS A 270 5.11 -14.27 -0.19
CA LYS A 270 4.78 -14.97 1.07
C LYS A 270 4.87 -14.09 2.32
N LEU A 271 4.32 -12.87 2.24
CA LEU A 271 4.19 -11.93 3.35
C LEU A 271 2.72 -11.54 3.48
N GLY A 272 2.21 -11.52 4.71
CA GLY A 272 0.83 -11.16 5.02
C GLY A 272 -0.21 -11.98 4.26
N ARG A 273 -1.19 -11.31 3.66
CA ARG A 273 -2.30 -11.92 2.93
C ARG A 273 -2.15 -11.73 1.43
N GLU A 274 -2.28 -12.81 0.67
CA GLU A 274 -2.20 -12.81 -0.79
C GLU A 274 -3.56 -13.17 -1.41
N TYR A 275 -4.04 -12.31 -2.28
CA TYR A 275 -5.35 -12.38 -2.93
C TYR A 275 -5.22 -12.52 -4.43
N TRP A 276 -6.12 -13.30 -5.03
CA TRP A 276 -6.25 -13.39 -6.49
C TRP A 276 -7.71 -13.65 -6.88
N VAL A 277 -8.06 -13.30 -8.11
CA VAL A 277 -9.37 -13.60 -8.70
C VAL A 277 -9.23 -14.74 -9.69
N GLU A 278 -10.10 -15.73 -9.57
CA GLU A 278 -10.20 -16.85 -10.52
C GLU A 278 -11.68 -17.25 -10.65
N ASN A 279 -12.19 -17.33 -11.89
CA ASN A 279 -13.60 -17.59 -12.18
C ASN A 279 -14.58 -16.68 -11.40
N SER A 280 -14.27 -15.38 -11.32
CA SER A 280 -15.05 -14.37 -10.58
C SER A 280 -15.14 -14.59 -9.07
N ILE A 281 -14.29 -15.46 -8.51
CA ILE A 281 -14.19 -15.71 -7.07
C ILE A 281 -12.89 -15.08 -6.58
N LEU A 282 -12.97 -14.33 -5.47
CA LEU A 282 -11.82 -13.79 -4.76
C LEU A 282 -11.29 -14.85 -3.78
N TYR A 283 -10.06 -15.27 -3.98
CA TYR A 283 -9.35 -16.19 -3.09
C TYR A 283 -8.36 -15.42 -2.23
N CYS A 284 -8.02 -15.98 -1.07
CA CYS A 284 -7.02 -15.45 -0.16
C CYS A 284 -6.20 -16.59 0.44
N THR A 285 -4.88 -16.40 0.52
CA THR A 285 -3.98 -17.19 1.37
C THR A 285 -3.37 -16.28 2.43
N ASN A 286 -3.31 -16.73 3.68
CA ASN A 286 -2.63 -16.01 4.75
C ASN A 286 -1.30 -16.68 5.05
N TRP A 287 -0.19 -15.97 4.83
CA TRP A 287 1.17 -16.46 4.98
C TRP A 287 1.76 -16.24 6.38
N VAL A 288 1.04 -15.54 7.26
CA VAL A 288 1.48 -15.31 8.64
C VAL A 288 1.47 -16.63 9.41
N ASN A 289 2.59 -16.98 10.07
CA ASN A 289 2.85 -18.22 10.83
C ASN A 289 2.96 -19.54 10.01
N GLN A 290 3.34 -19.47 8.72
CA GLN A 290 3.62 -20.67 7.91
C GLN A 290 5.11 -20.99 7.78
#